data_AF-A0A0Q4ERQ0-F1
#
_entry.id   AF-A0A0Q4ERQ0-F1
#
_cell.length_a   1.000
_cell.length_b   1.000
_cell.length_c   1.000
_cell.angle_alpha   90.00
_cell.angle_beta   90.00
_cell.angle_gamma   90.00
#
_symmetry.space_group_name_H-M   'P 1'
#
loop_
_entity.id
_entity.type
_entity.pdbx_description
1 polymer ?
#
loop_
_entity_poly.entity_id
_entity_poly.type
_entity_poly.pdbx_seq_one_letter_code
_entity_poly.pdbx_strand_id
1 'polypeptide(L)'
;MIDSRTEPNLMKVNDPNSNPRLPFKTFNHIGSFLLILLSVFATTAAVGSQDASTEKEYSDAIASYAALIGFEPMHGNVKDSLQLIKYVEDGKVTKEYFVSFGANGCIESMKLQNTYAGKASVNLKKIKNKMTSFHGKAEEEYYDLDADCKIVKNIKTNEEYIYESNLISEVRKNGEIVKSFKFNSKNELIEVTQYAPYEYVQKLEYLKSKNTTTGIVTSVRMGGSSANEEASCFDFDANRNPSYCDVTRNINSENKNIKYMYENNYY
;
A
#
# COMPACT_ATOMS: atom_id res chain seq x y z
N MET A 1 -39.10 36.10 -15.27
CA MET A 1 -37.98 36.02 -16.20
C MET A 1 -37.36 34.64 -16.04
N ILE A 2 -37.53 33.82 -17.06
CA ILE A 2 -37.07 32.44 -17.19
C ILE A 2 -35.98 32.50 -18.26
N ASP A 3 -34.81 31.94 -17.98
CA ASP A 3 -33.77 31.49 -18.94
C ASP A 3 -32.72 30.77 -18.05
N SER A 4 -32.53 29.45 -18.01
CA SER A 4 -32.40 28.43 -19.07
C SER A 4 -31.30 28.77 -20.07
N ARG A 5 -30.11 28.19 -19.88
CA ARG A 5 -29.13 27.90 -20.95
C ARG A 5 -28.20 26.76 -20.49
N THR A 6 -28.55 25.51 -20.74
CA THR A 6 -28.06 24.63 -21.83
C THR A 6 -26.53 24.50 -21.95
N GLU A 7 -26.05 23.29 -21.66
CA GLU A 7 -24.84 22.71 -22.23
C GLU A 7 -24.95 22.58 -23.76
N PRO A 8 -23.82 22.59 -24.48
CA PRO A 8 -23.69 21.88 -25.74
C PRO A 8 -22.71 20.70 -25.65
N ASN A 9 -23.19 19.59 -26.19
CA ASN A 9 -22.51 18.33 -26.51
C ASN A 9 -21.36 18.48 -27.54
N LEU A 10 -20.61 17.37 -27.66
CA LEU A 10 -19.74 16.87 -28.75
C LEU A 10 -18.24 16.93 -28.39
N MET A 11 -17.48 15.83 -28.45
CA MET A 11 -17.40 14.90 -29.58
C MET A 11 -16.90 13.50 -29.16
N LYS A 12 -17.52 12.47 -29.75
CA LYS A 12 -17.08 11.06 -29.79
C LYS A 12 -15.86 10.90 -30.70
N VAL A 13 -14.95 9.99 -30.37
CA VAL A 13 -14.08 9.31 -31.34
C VAL A 13 -14.06 7.81 -31.03
N ASN A 14 -14.23 7.02 -32.08
CA ASN A 14 -14.43 5.57 -32.12
C ASN A 14 -13.12 4.76 -32.00
N ASP A 15 -13.26 3.54 -31.49
CA ASP A 15 -12.33 2.40 -31.61
C ASP A 15 -12.13 1.92 -33.06
N PRO A 16 -11.07 1.12 -33.30
CA PRO A 16 -11.34 -0.21 -33.86
C PRO A 16 -10.50 -1.36 -33.28
N ASN A 17 -11.23 -2.44 -32.93
CA ASN A 17 -10.97 -3.86 -33.20
C ASN A 17 -9.56 -4.46 -33.04
N SER A 18 -9.45 -5.47 -32.17
CA SER A 18 -9.25 -6.86 -32.62
C SER A 18 -9.60 -7.89 -31.53
N ASN A 19 -10.31 -8.92 -31.96
CA ASN A 19 -10.75 -10.09 -31.19
C ASN A 19 -10.09 -11.31 -31.86
N PRO A 20 -9.69 -12.36 -31.11
CA PRO A 20 -10.39 -13.63 -31.33
C PRO A 20 -10.57 -14.51 -30.06
N ARG A 21 -11.84 -14.83 -29.77
CA ARG A 21 -12.46 -16.16 -29.54
C ARG A 21 -11.72 -17.26 -28.71
N LEU A 22 -12.33 -17.54 -27.53
CA LEU A 22 -12.93 -18.82 -27.02
C LEU A 22 -12.05 -20.08 -26.81
N PRO A 23 -12.49 -21.15 -26.08
CA PRO A 23 -13.53 -21.32 -25.02
C PRO A 23 -13.04 -22.18 -23.81
N PHE A 24 -13.82 -22.35 -22.73
CA PHE A 24 -14.01 -23.59 -21.92
C PHE A 24 -14.97 -23.24 -20.76
N LYS A 25 -16.29 -23.40 -20.88
CA LYS A 25 -17.12 -24.58 -20.56
C LYS A 25 -16.85 -25.27 -19.20
N THR A 26 -17.75 -24.98 -18.26
CA THR A 26 -18.51 -25.88 -17.36
C THR A 26 -17.76 -26.92 -16.52
N PHE A 27 -17.97 -26.89 -15.20
CA PHE A 27 -18.42 -28.08 -14.46
C PHE A 27 -19.33 -27.71 -13.28
N ASN A 28 -20.46 -28.43 -13.20
CA ASN A 28 -21.53 -28.34 -12.23
C ASN A 28 -21.32 -29.36 -11.08
N HIS A 29 -21.96 -29.05 -9.93
CA HIS A 29 -22.37 -29.94 -8.83
C HIS A 29 -21.24 -30.61 -8.01
N ILE A 30 -21.30 -30.64 -6.67
CA ILE A 30 -22.14 -31.52 -5.82
C ILE A 30 -22.18 -30.92 -4.39
N GLY A 31 -23.35 -30.66 -3.79
CA GLY A 31 -23.88 -31.43 -2.64
C GLY A 31 -23.61 -30.72 -1.29
N SER A 32 -24.54 -29.97 -0.70
CA SER A 32 -25.62 -30.42 0.21
C SER A 32 -25.15 -31.28 1.39
N PHE A 33 -25.17 -30.75 2.63
CA PHE A 33 -25.97 -31.25 3.77
C PHE A 33 -25.58 -30.62 5.14
N LEU A 34 -26.63 -30.20 5.87
CA LEU A 34 -26.90 -30.19 7.33
C LEU A 34 -25.87 -29.74 8.41
N LEU A 35 -26.17 -28.59 9.04
CA LEU A 35 -26.75 -28.38 10.41
C LEU A 35 -26.24 -29.11 11.67
N ILE A 36 -26.22 -28.32 12.77
CA ILE A 36 -26.24 -28.61 14.24
C ILE A 36 -24.86 -28.37 14.93
N LEU A 37 -24.67 -27.83 16.14
CA LEU A 37 -25.36 -26.96 17.12
C LEU A 37 -24.38 -26.90 18.33
N LEU A 38 -24.16 -25.72 18.92
CA LEU A 38 -23.73 -25.45 20.32
C LEU A 38 -22.69 -26.36 21.03
N SER A 39 -21.59 -25.75 21.54
CA SER A 39 -21.44 -25.50 22.98
C SER A 39 -20.18 -24.68 23.33
N VAL A 40 -20.38 -23.80 24.30
CA VAL A 40 -19.42 -22.98 25.04
C VAL A 40 -18.66 -23.86 26.04
N PHE A 41 -17.37 -23.63 26.28
CA PHE A 41 -16.76 -23.42 27.62
C PHE A 41 -15.32 -22.91 27.49
N ALA A 42 -14.92 -22.15 28.51
CA ALA A 42 -13.82 -21.20 28.52
C ALA A 42 -12.52 -21.76 29.15
N THR A 43 -11.46 -20.95 28.98
CA THR A 43 -10.24 -20.81 29.80
C THR A 43 -9.30 -21.99 29.94
N THR A 44 -8.07 -21.82 29.47
CA THR A 44 -6.92 -21.51 30.36
C THR A 44 -5.80 -20.87 29.55
N ALA A 45 -5.32 -19.72 30.04
CA ALA A 45 -4.04 -19.17 29.65
C ALA A 45 -2.92 -20.08 30.17
N ALA A 46 -2.01 -20.46 29.28
CA ALA A 46 -0.70 -20.99 29.64
C ALA A 46 0.35 -20.04 29.09
N VAL A 47 0.97 -19.32 30.01
CA VAL A 47 2.21 -18.57 29.83
C VAL A 47 3.30 -19.56 29.42
N GLY A 48 3.84 -19.37 28.22
CA GLY A 48 4.97 -20.14 27.71
C GLY A 48 5.95 -19.19 27.03
N SER A 49 7.02 -18.89 27.75
CA SER A 49 8.32 -18.37 27.28
C SER A 49 8.27 -17.32 26.15
N GLN A 50 8.25 -16.04 26.53
CA GLN A 50 8.86 -15.01 25.70
C GLN A 50 10.35 -15.32 25.57
N ASP A 51 10.71 -15.96 24.47
CA ASP A 51 12.00 -15.67 23.84
C ASP A 51 12.14 -14.15 23.82
N ALA A 52 13.33 -13.67 24.19
CA ALA A 52 13.75 -12.30 23.90
C ALA A 52 13.93 -12.17 22.38
N SER A 53 12.81 -12.28 21.65
CA SER A 53 12.64 -11.80 20.29
C SER A 53 13.02 -10.34 20.33
N THR A 54 14.07 -9.97 19.59
CA THR A 54 14.29 -8.58 19.18
C THR A 54 12.94 -8.00 18.80
N GLU A 55 12.41 -7.10 19.62
CA GLU A 55 11.05 -6.59 19.48
C GLU A 55 10.97 -5.93 18.10
N LYS A 56 10.18 -6.51 17.20
CA LYS A 56 9.98 -5.98 15.85
C LYS A 56 9.45 -4.56 16.00
N GLU A 57 10.09 -3.61 15.33
CA GLU A 57 9.72 -2.20 15.43
C GLU A 57 8.38 -1.94 14.70
N TYR A 58 8.14 -2.67 13.60
CA TYR A 58 6.88 -2.67 12.86
C TYR A 58 6.26 -4.07 12.80
N SER A 59 4.92 -4.16 12.79
CA SER A 59 4.25 -5.44 12.53
C SER A 59 4.50 -5.92 11.10
N ASP A 60 4.53 -7.24 10.90
CA ASP A 60 4.79 -7.84 9.57
C ASP A 60 3.76 -7.38 8.53
N ALA A 61 2.50 -7.25 8.94
CA ALA A 61 1.40 -6.80 8.10
C ALA A 61 1.59 -5.34 7.66
N ILE A 62 1.83 -4.42 8.60
CA ILE A 62 2.00 -2.99 8.30
C ILE A 62 3.22 -2.78 7.40
N ALA A 63 4.35 -3.43 7.71
CA ALA A 63 5.56 -3.37 6.89
C ALA A 63 5.30 -3.86 5.45
N SER A 64 4.53 -4.93 5.28
CA SER A 64 4.18 -5.46 3.97
C SER A 64 3.25 -4.54 3.19
N TYR A 65 2.20 -4.01 3.82
CA TYR A 65 1.29 -3.05 3.17
C TYR A 65 2.02 -1.76 2.79
N ALA A 66 2.88 -1.25 3.68
CA ALA A 66 3.72 -0.08 3.43
C ALA A 66 4.57 -0.26 2.17
N ALA A 67 5.26 -1.39 2.05
CA ALA A 67 6.07 -1.72 0.88
C ALA A 67 5.25 -1.87 -0.41
N LEU A 68 4.05 -2.46 -0.33
CA LEU A 68 3.19 -2.67 -1.51
C LEU A 68 2.56 -1.37 -2.02
N ILE A 69 2.11 -0.52 -1.11
CA ILE A 69 1.30 0.67 -1.40
C ILE A 69 2.19 1.93 -1.52
N GLY A 70 3.41 1.87 -1.00
CA GLY A 70 4.38 2.97 -1.04
C GLY A 70 4.11 4.07 -0.02
N PHE A 71 3.59 3.69 1.15
CA PHE A 71 3.48 4.57 2.33
C PHE A 71 4.53 4.17 3.38
N GLU A 72 4.83 5.04 4.34
CA GLU A 72 5.78 4.72 5.42
C GLU A 72 5.14 3.78 6.47
N PRO A 73 5.83 2.73 6.94
CA PRO A 73 5.27 1.87 7.99
C PRO A 73 5.15 2.64 9.31
N MET A 74 4.15 2.28 10.13
CA MET A 74 3.83 2.95 11.40
C MET A 74 3.98 2.00 12.58
N HIS A 75 4.57 2.48 13.69
CA HIS A 75 4.66 1.79 14.97
C HIS A 75 3.31 1.72 15.69
N GLY A 76 3.18 0.72 16.58
CA GLY A 76 2.04 0.59 17.49
C GLY A 76 0.81 -0.05 16.84
N ASN A 77 -0.28 -0.13 17.61
CA ASN A 77 -1.54 -0.70 17.15
C ASN A 77 -2.38 0.38 16.44
N VAL A 78 -2.00 0.69 15.19
CA VAL A 78 -2.61 1.73 14.37
C VAL A 78 -4.00 1.29 13.90
N LYS A 79 -4.99 2.15 14.13
CA LYS A 79 -6.35 2.01 13.61
C LYS A 79 -6.47 2.59 12.21
N ASP A 80 -5.93 3.76 11.98
CA ASP A 80 -5.87 4.38 10.66
C ASP A 80 -4.70 5.36 10.57
N SER A 81 -4.23 5.55 9.34
CA SER A 81 -3.11 6.44 9.02
C SER A 81 -3.40 7.19 7.72
N LEU A 82 -3.16 8.50 7.75
CA LEU A 82 -3.21 9.39 6.60
C LEU A 82 -1.81 9.95 6.35
N GLN A 83 -1.26 9.76 5.15
CA GLN A 83 -0.04 10.37 4.68
C GLN A 83 -0.33 11.32 3.51
N LEU A 84 0.03 12.60 3.69
CA LEU A 84 -0.10 13.64 2.67
C LEU A 84 1.28 14.05 2.14
N ILE A 85 1.41 14.11 0.82
CA ILE A 85 2.64 14.56 0.14
C ILE A 85 2.36 15.89 -0.57
N LYS A 86 3.06 16.94 -0.15
CA LYS A 86 2.90 18.31 -0.67
C LYS A 86 4.23 18.79 -1.27
N TYR A 87 4.20 19.33 -2.49
CA TYR A 87 5.36 20.05 -3.02
C TYR A 87 5.32 21.49 -2.52
N VAL A 88 6.45 21.98 -2.01
CA VAL A 88 6.51 23.29 -1.34
C VAL A 88 6.22 24.44 -2.30
N GLU A 89 6.64 24.32 -3.56
CA GLU A 89 6.47 25.36 -4.60
C GLU A 89 4.99 25.69 -4.86
N ASP A 90 4.10 24.68 -4.82
CA ASP A 90 2.67 24.86 -5.11
C ASP A 90 1.78 24.84 -3.86
N GLY A 91 2.30 24.37 -2.71
CA GLY A 91 1.56 24.18 -1.45
C GLY A 91 0.41 23.17 -1.49
N LYS A 92 0.10 22.63 -2.67
CA LYS A 92 -1.01 21.71 -2.92
C LYS A 92 -0.64 20.27 -2.54
N VAL A 93 -1.62 19.54 -2.02
CA VAL A 93 -1.51 18.09 -1.83
C VAL A 93 -1.42 17.43 -3.21
N THR A 94 -0.30 16.74 -3.44
CA THR A 94 0.00 16.04 -4.69
C THR A 94 -0.30 14.56 -4.62
N LYS A 95 -0.12 13.97 -3.44
CA LYS A 95 -0.54 12.60 -3.15
C LYS A 95 -1.16 12.50 -1.76
N GLU A 96 -2.16 11.65 -1.64
CA GLU A 96 -2.79 11.28 -0.40
C GLU A 96 -2.88 9.75 -0.35
N TYR A 97 -2.37 9.19 0.74
CA TYR A 97 -2.50 7.79 1.09
C TYR A 97 -3.27 7.72 2.39
N PHE A 98 -4.36 6.97 2.41
CA PHE A 98 -5.09 6.65 3.62
C PHE A 98 -5.21 5.14 3.72
N VAL A 99 -4.98 4.60 4.90
CA VAL A 99 -5.17 3.18 5.20
C VAL A 99 -5.86 3.06 6.56
N SER A 100 -6.82 2.13 6.65
CA SER A 100 -7.44 1.76 7.93
C SER A 100 -7.26 0.27 8.17
N PHE A 101 -7.13 -0.07 9.44
CA PHE A 101 -6.91 -1.42 9.93
C PHE A 101 -7.95 -1.77 10.97
N GLY A 102 -8.38 -3.04 11.00
CA GLY A 102 -9.12 -3.62 12.11
C GLY A 102 -8.22 -3.83 13.33
N ALA A 103 -8.81 -4.03 14.50
CA ALA A 103 -8.06 -4.29 15.74
C ALA A 103 -7.19 -5.56 15.69
N ASN A 104 -7.46 -6.43 14.71
CA ASN A 104 -6.68 -7.63 14.40
C ASN A 104 -5.53 -7.36 13.40
N GLY A 105 -5.28 -6.10 13.03
CA GLY A 105 -4.23 -5.70 12.07
C GLY A 105 -4.58 -5.88 10.60
N CYS A 106 -5.76 -6.40 10.28
CA CYS A 106 -6.21 -6.56 8.90
C CYS A 106 -6.51 -5.22 8.25
N ILE A 107 -6.11 -5.02 7.00
CA ILE A 107 -6.56 -3.86 6.22
C ILE A 107 -8.08 -3.88 6.03
N GLU A 108 -8.74 -2.76 6.31
CA GLU A 108 -10.21 -2.60 6.18
C GLU A 108 -10.56 -1.63 5.05
N SER A 109 -9.73 -0.61 4.81
CA SER A 109 -9.87 0.27 3.65
C SER A 109 -8.55 0.90 3.26
N MET A 110 -8.44 1.29 1.99
CA MET A 110 -7.33 2.12 1.51
C MET A 110 -7.82 3.12 0.49
N LYS A 111 -7.25 4.33 0.52
CA LYS A 111 -7.46 5.36 -0.50
C LYS A 111 -6.10 5.85 -0.97
N LEU A 112 -5.92 5.87 -2.28
CA LEU A 112 -4.78 6.47 -2.95
C LEU A 112 -5.30 7.52 -3.89
N GLN A 113 -4.79 8.74 -3.78
CA GLN A 113 -5.13 9.83 -4.67
C GLN A 113 -3.86 10.52 -5.13
N ASN A 114 -3.68 10.64 -6.45
CA ASN A 114 -2.59 11.38 -7.07
C ASN A 114 -3.17 12.50 -7.94
N THR A 115 -2.86 13.74 -7.61
CA THR A 115 -3.43 14.92 -8.28
C THR A 115 -2.58 15.45 -9.43
N TYR A 116 -1.30 15.07 -9.55
CA TYR A 116 -0.38 15.59 -10.59
C TYR A 116 -0.45 14.81 -11.91
N ALA A 117 -0.82 13.53 -11.89
CA ALA A 117 -0.93 12.67 -13.07
C ALA A 117 -2.37 12.14 -13.25
N GLY A 118 -3.16 12.81 -14.08
CA GLY A 118 -4.46 12.29 -14.55
C GLY A 118 -5.55 12.09 -13.48
N LYS A 119 -5.37 12.62 -12.26
CA LYS A 119 -6.30 12.44 -11.12
C LYS A 119 -6.61 10.97 -10.83
N ALA A 120 -5.60 10.10 -10.88
CA ALA A 120 -5.78 8.71 -10.49
C ALA A 120 -6.17 8.65 -9.00
N SER A 121 -7.38 8.13 -8.74
CA SER A 121 -7.89 7.89 -7.40
C SER A 121 -8.39 6.47 -7.32
N VAL A 122 -7.94 5.74 -6.31
CA VAL A 122 -8.41 4.39 -5.98
C VAL A 122 -8.90 4.44 -4.55
N ASN A 123 -10.12 3.96 -4.31
CA ASN A 123 -10.69 3.85 -2.97
C ASN A 123 -11.25 2.45 -2.82
N LEU A 124 -10.64 1.65 -1.95
CA LEU A 124 -10.98 0.26 -1.74
C LEU A 124 -11.47 0.06 -0.32
N LYS A 125 -12.47 -0.80 -0.19
CA LYS A 125 -12.94 -1.30 1.11
C LYS A 125 -12.89 -2.81 1.11
N LYS A 126 -12.62 -3.38 2.26
CA LYS A 126 -12.67 -4.81 2.46
C LYS A 126 -14.11 -5.31 2.46
N ILE A 127 -14.38 -6.33 1.65
CA ILE A 127 -15.62 -7.10 1.66
C ILE A 127 -15.23 -8.57 1.70
N LYS A 128 -15.48 -9.22 2.84
CA LYS A 128 -14.98 -10.58 3.10
C LYS A 128 -13.45 -10.59 2.93
N ASN A 129 -12.94 -11.40 2.02
CA ASN A 129 -11.51 -11.60 1.77
C ASN A 129 -11.05 -10.85 0.50
N LYS A 130 -11.67 -9.71 0.17
CA LYS A 130 -11.33 -8.93 -1.03
C LYS A 130 -11.31 -7.44 -0.74
N MET A 131 -10.42 -6.72 -1.40
CA MET A 131 -10.45 -5.26 -1.47
C MET A 131 -11.17 -4.82 -2.74
N THR A 132 -12.27 -4.08 -2.57
CA THR A 132 -13.22 -3.76 -3.63
C THR A 132 -13.40 -2.25 -3.75
N SER A 133 -13.35 -1.73 -4.98
CA SER A 133 -13.73 -0.36 -5.33
C SER A 133 -15.22 -0.26 -5.59
N PHE A 134 -15.79 0.90 -5.30
CA PHE A 134 -17.19 1.21 -5.58
C PHE A 134 -17.29 2.45 -6.47
N HIS A 135 -17.91 2.30 -7.64
CA HIS A 135 -18.25 3.39 -8.53
C HIS A 135 -19.78 3.44 -8.69
N GLY A 136 -20.43 4.23 -7.83
CA GLY A 136 -21.89 4.26 -7.73
C GLY A 136 -22.41 2.94 -7.16
N LYS A 137 -23.12 2.15 -7.99
CA LYS A 137 -23.59 0.79 -7.64
C LYS A 137 -22.68 -0.32 -8.17
N ALA A 138 -21.68 0.02 -8.98
CA ALA A 138 -20.76 -0.96 -9.55
C ALA A 138 -19.69 -1.31 -8.52
N GLU A 139 -19.48 -2.61 -8.33
CA GLU A 139 -18.43 -3.18 -7.50
C GLU A 139 -17.32 -3.71 -8.41
N GLU A 140 -16.08 -3.37 -8.07
CA GLU A 140 -14.91 -3.84 -8.82
C GLU A 140 -13.88 -4.37 -7.85
N GLU A 141 -13.53 -5.65 -7.96
CA GLU A 141 -12.56 -6.29 -7.09
C GLU A 141 -11.13 -5.98 -7.56
N TYR A 142 -10.26 -5.62 -6.61
CA TYR A 142 -8.87 -5.24 -6.89
C TYR A 142 -7.88 -6.25 -6.33
N TYR A 143 -8.04 -6.62 -5.06
CA TYR A 143 -7.11 -7.53 -4.38
C TYR A 143 -7.85 -8.68 -3.71
N ASP A 144 -7.30 -9.88 -3.84
CA ASP A 144 -7.66 -11.01 -2.98
C ASP A 144 -6.80 -11.00 -1.72
N LEU A 145 -7.43 -11.28 -0.59
CA LEU A 145 -6.83 -11.45 0.72
C LEU A 145 -6.87 -12.93 1.13
N ASP A 146 -5.85 -13.41 1.82
CA ASP A 146 -5.93 -14.71 2.49
C ASP A 146 -6.63 -14.63 3.87
N ALA A 147 -6.65 -15.74 4.59
CA ALA A 147 -7.25 -15.82 5.93
C ALA A 147 -6.52 -14.96 6.98
N ASP A 148 -5.23 -14.69 6.76
CA ASP A 148 -4.40 -13.83 7.60
C ASP A 148 -4.43 -12.36 7.12
N CYS A 149 -5.35 -12.04 6.21
CA CYS A 149 -5.52 -10.72 5.59
C CYS A 149 -4.35 -10.24 4.73
N LYS A 150 -3.42 -11.11 4.33
CA LYS A 150 -2.33 -10.74 3.40
C LYS A 150 -2.91 -10.55 2.00
N ILE A 151 -2.47 -9.51 1.30
CA ILE A 151 -2.81 -9.34 -0.12
C ILE A 151 -2.04 -10.40 -0.90
N VAL A 152 -2.74 -11.35 -1.51
CA VAL A 152 -2.13 -12.49 -2.23
C VAL A 152 -2.22 -12.36 -3.74
N LYS A 153 -3.19 -11.59 -4.25
CA LYS A 153 -3.33 -11.35 -5.69
C LYS A 153 -3.90 -9.98 -6.01
N ASN A 154 -3.41 -9.36 -7.09
CA ASN A 154 -4.05 -8.24 -7.76
C ASN A 154 -4.85 -8.78 -8.94
N ILE A 155 -6.18 -8.71 -8.83
CA ILE A 155 -7.13 -9.24 -9.79
C ILE A 155 -7.05 -8.47 -11.11
N LYS A 156 -6.77 -7.16 -11.06
CA LYS A 156 -6.73 -6.27 -12.23
C LYS A 156 -5.50 -6.51 -13.11
N THR A 157 -4.36 -6.76 -12.49
CA THR A 157 -3.07 -6.91 -13.19
C THR A 157 -2.62 -8.36 -13.32
N ASN A 158 -3.31 -9.29 -12.65
CA ASN A 158 -2.93 -10.69 -12.49
C ASN A 158 -1.53 -10.85 -11.87
N GLU A 159 -1.23 -10.00 -10.89
CA GLU A 159 0.00 -10.09 -10.11
C GLU A 159 -0.25 -10.92 -8.85
N GLU A 160 0.69 -11.80 -8.52
CA GLU A 160 0.70 -12.64 -7.32
C GLU A 160 1.72 -12.10 -6.34
N TYR A 161 1.38 -12.12 -5.06
CA TYR A 161 2.20 -11.56 -3.99
C TYR A 161 2.72 -12.70 -3.11
N ILE A 162 4.03 -12.86 -3.06
CA ILE A 162 4.71 -13.95 -2.37
C ILE A 162 5.29 -13.43 -1.06
N TYR A 163 5.14 -14.21 0.01
CA TYR A 163 5.58 -13.85 1.35
C TYR A 163 6.60 -14.84 1.88
N GLU A 164 7.63 -14.32 2.55
CA GLU A 164 8.63 -15.09 3.29
C GLU A 164 8.71 -14.57 4.72
N SER A 165 8.69 -15.47 5.70
CA SER A 165 8.69 -15.10 7.12
C SER A 165 7.59 -14.07 7.48
N ASN A 166 6.41 -14.19 6.84
CA ASN A 166 5.26 -13.29 6.95
C ASN A 166 5.43 -11.87 6.36
N LEU A 167 6.56 -11.55 5.74
CA LEU A 167 6.77 -10.29 5.03
C LEU A 167 6.63 -10.51 3.52
N ILE A 168 6.11 -9.52 2.80
CA ILE A 168 6.12 -9.54 1.34
C ILE A 168 7.57 -9.68 0.84
N SER A 169 7.86 -10.64 -0.03
CA SER A 169 9.20 -10.82 -0.61
C SER A 169 9.21 -10.47 -2.09
N GLU A 170 8.19 -10.89 -2.84
CA GLU A 170 8.15 -10.75 -4.29
C GLU A 170 6.74 -10.45 -4.82
N VAL A 171 6.70 -9.78 -5.97
CA VAL A 171 5.52 -9.71 -6.84
C VAL A 171 5.85 -10.45 -8.12
N ARG A 172 4.98 -11.38 -8.52
CA ARG A 172 5.11 -12.15 -9.76
C ARG A 172 3.98 -11.83 -10.73
N LYS A 173 4.29 -11.83 -12.01
CA LYS A 173 3.31 -11.70 -13.09
C LYS A 173 3.60 -12.75 -14.13
N ASN A 174 2.64 -13.61 -14.41
CA ASN A 174 2.79 -14.73 -15.35
C ASN A 174 4.00 -15.64 -15.00
N GLY A 175 4.27 -15.84 -13.72
CA GLY A 175 5.38 -16.65 -13.22
C GLY A 175 6.74 -15.94 -13.13
N GLU A 176 6.88 -14.75 -13.73
CA GLU A 176 8.11 -13.96 -13.69
C GLU A 176 8.10 -12.99 -12.51
N ILE A 177 9.25 -12.79 -11.85
CA ILE A 177 9.40 -11.81 -10.78
C ILE A 177 9.43 -10.41 -11.40
N VAL A 178 8.46 -9.57 -11.05
CA VAL A 178 8.39 -8.18 -11.52
C VAL A 178 8.88 -7.19 -10.46
N LYS A 179 8.84 -7.57 -9.19
CA LYS A 179 9.31 -6.75 -8.06
C LYS A 179 9.74 -7.63 -6.90
N SER A 180 10.75 -7.21 -6.14
CA SER A 180 11.19 -7.85 -4.90
C SER A 180 11.46 -6.82 -3.81
N PHE A 181 11.37 -7.27 -2.56
CA PHE A 181 11.47 -6.46 -1.36
C PHE A 181 12.44 -7.11 -0.37
N LYS A 182 13.24 -6.30 0.32
CA LYS A 182 14.08 -6.77 1.42
C LYS A 182 13.83 -5.94 2.66
N PHE A 183 13.74 -6.65 3.78
CA PHE A 183 13.55 -6.06 5.10
C PHE A 183 14.74 -6.41 6.00
N ASN A 184 15.01 -5.54 6.98
CA ASN A 184 15.94 -5.87 8.05
C ASN A 184 15.24 -6.61 9.22
N SER A 185 15.99 -6.92 10.28
CA SER A 185 15.46 -7.63 11.46
C SER A 185 14.41 -6.86 12.27
N LYS A 186 14.22 -5.56 11.97
CA LYS A 186 13.21 -4.70 12.59
C LYS A 186 11.97 -4.50 11.72
N ASN A 187 11.91 -5.20 10.58
CA ASN A 187 10.90 -5.04 9.54
C ASN A 187 10.92 -3.67 8.84
N GLU A 188 12.07 -2.98 8.82
CA GLU A 188 12.26 -1.81 7.96
C GLU A 188 12.55 -2.27 6.55
N LEU A 189 11.84 -1.71 5.56
CA LEU A 189 12.11 -1.94 4.15
C LEU A 189 13.43 -1.27 3.76
N ILE A 190 14.44 -2.04 3.35
CA ILE A 190 15.79 -1.55 3.02
C ILE A 190 16.09 -1.56 1.53
N GLU A 191 15.35 -2.36 0.74
CA GLU A 191 15.55 -2.43 -0.70
C GLU A 191 14.25 -2.82 -1.40
N VAL A 192 14.01 -2.18 -2.54
CA VAL A 192 13.01 -2.57 -3.53
C VAL A 192 13.70 -2.71 -4.87
N THR A 193 13.57 -3.86 -5.50
CA THR A 193 14.03 -4.05 -6.89
C THR A 193 12.82 -4.26 -7.76
N GLN A 194 12.65 -3.46 -8.81
CA GLN A 194 11.66 -3.69 -9.85
C GLN A 194 12.39 -4.15 -11.11
N TYR A 195 11.90 -5.21 -11.74
CA TYR A 195 12.50 -5.78 -12.96
C TYR A 195 11.73 -5.38 -14.22
N ALA A 196 10.41 -5.13 -14.10
CA ALA A 196 9.54 -4.81 -15.22
C ALA A 196 8.58 -3.64 -14.90
N PRO A 197 8.20 -2.79 -15.88
CA PRO A 197 8.65 -2.80 -17.27
C PRO A 197 10.08 -2.25 -17.47
N TYR A 198 10.67 -1.66 -16.43
CA TYR A 198 12.05 -1.19 -16.42
C TYR A 198 12.74 -1.62 -15.12
N GLU A 199 14.03 -1.93 -15.23
CA GLU A 199 14.83 -2.28 -14.06
C GLU A 199 15.16 -1.03 -13.25
N TYR A 200 14.81 -1.04 -11.97
CA TYR A 200 15.36 -0.09 -11.00
C TYR A 200 15.52 -0.72 -9.62
N VAL A 201 16.53 -0.21 -8.91
CA VAL A 201 16.77 -0.55 -7.52
C VAL A 201 16.60 0.71 -6.69
N GLN A 202 15.75 0.63 -5.68
CA GLN A 202 15.55 1.61 -4.63
C GLN A 202 16.19 1.08 -3.35
N LYS A 203 17.21 1.75 -2.83
CA LYS A 203 17.79 1.43 -1.52
C LYS A 203 17.35 2.46 -0.50
N LEU A 204 16.98 2.01 0.69
CA LEU A 204 16.54 2.84 1.80
C LEU A 204 17.52 2.68 2.96
N GLU A 205 18.15 3.77 3.37
CA GLU A 205 19.05 3.81 4.52
C GLU A 205 18.41 4.67 5.63
N TYR A 206 18.19 4.06 6.80
CA TYR A 206 17.60 4.73 7.96
C TYR A 206 18.70 5.24 8.89
N LEU A 207 18.92 6.55 8.88
CA LEU A 207 19.85 7.23 9.76
C LEU A 207 19.14 7.57 11.08
N LYS A 208 19.31 6.72 12.11
CA LYS A 208 18.73 6.98 13.44
C LYS A 208 19.68 7.82 14.27
N SER A 209 19.41 9.12 14.42
CA SER A 209 20.14 9.98 15.36
C SER A 209 19.54 9.89 16.78
N LYS A 210 20.36 10.12 17.82
CA LYS A 210 19.89 10.15 19.22
C LYS A 210 18.89 11.28 19.51
N ASN A 211 18.77 12.26 18.62
CA ASN A 211 17.99 13.50 18.80
C ASN A 211 16.97 13.70 17.65
N THR A 212 16.18 12.66 17.34
CA THR A 212 14.96 12.78 16.51
C THR A 212 15.19 13.37 15.12
N THR A 213 15.92 12.63 14.29
CA THR A 213 15.81 12.74 12.82
C THR A 213 16.02 11.34 12.27
N THR A 214 14.99 10.74 11.70
CA THR A 214 15.15 9.56 10.84
C THR A 214 15.47 10.10 9.46
N GLY A 215 16.75 10.14 9.12
CA GLY A 215 17.19 10.40 7.75
C GLY A 215 16.83 9.19 6.89
N ILE A 216 15.94 9.30 5.92
CA ILE A 216 15.76 8.25 4.91
C ILE A 216 16.48 8.70 3.64
N VAL A 217 17.56 8.01 3.30
CA VAL A 217 18.22 8.20 2.01
C VAL A 217 17.67 7.16 1.05
N THR A 218 16.96 7.62 0.02
CA THR A 218 16.53 6.79 -1.09
C THR A 218 17.45 7.01 -2.27
N SER A 219 17.99 5.97 -2.89
CA SER A 219 18.69 6.06 -4.18
C SER A 219 17.99 5.21 -5.24
N VAL A 220 17.64 5.81 -6.38
CA VAL A 220 17.03 5.12 -7.53
C VAL A 220 18.00 5.12 -8.68
N ARG A 221 18.26 3.95 -9.28
CA ARG A 221 19.07 3.83 -10.52
C ARG A 221 18.19 3.33 -11.65
N MET A 222 17.98 4.16 -12.67
CA MET A 222 17.20 3.84 -13.88
C MET A 222 17.96 4.27 -15.13
N GLY A 223 18.44 3.33 -15.95
CA GLY A 223 18.88 3.63 -17.33
C GLY A 223 19.82 4.84 -17.51
N GLY A 224 20.69 5.12 -16.54
CA GLY A 224 21.63 6.27 -16.57
C GLY A 224 21.21 7.51 -15.77
N SER A 225 19.99 7.57 -15.23
CA SER A 225 19.55 8.60 -14.29
C SER A 225 19.62 8.09 -12.84
N SER A 226 19.96 9.00 -11.92
CA SER A 226 19.88 8.75 -10.48
C SER A 226 19.02 9.81 -9.81
N ALA A 227 18.14 9.39 -8.92
CA ALA A 227 17.45 10.27 -8.00
C ALA A 227 17.85 9.92 -6.57
N ASN A 228 18.02 10.94 -5.76
CA ASN A 228 18.22 10.82 -4.33
C ASN A 228 17.15 11.58 -3.56
N GLU A 229 16.56 10.95 -2.56
CA GLU A 229 15.67 11.62 -1.61
C GLU A 229 16.29 11.56 -0.23
N GLU A 230 16.27 12.68 0.47
CA GLU A 230 16.63 12.77 1.87
C GLU A 230 15.43 13.32 2.64
N ALA A 231 14.88 12.50 3.55
CA ALA A 231 13.80 12.90 4.44
C ALA A 231 14.35 13.22 5.82
N SER A 232 13.96 14.35 6.40
CA SER A 232 14.25 14.75 7.78
C SER A 232 12.95 14.99 8.53
N CYS A 233 12.69 14.18 9.56
CA CYS A 233 11.50 14.27 10.40
C CYS A 233 11.82 14.92 11.74
N PHE A 234 10.99 15.86 12.19
CA PHE A 234 11.28 16.70 13.35
C PHE A 234 10.22 16.63 14.46
N ASP A 235 9.04 16.09 14.15
CA ASP A 235 7.93 15.96 15.08
C ASP A 235 7.41 14.53 15.07
N PHE A 236 7.11 14.00 16.25
CA PHE A 236 6.78 12.60 16.46
C PHE A 236 5.65 12.46 17.47
N ASP A 237 4.75 11.51 17.22
CA ASP A 237 3.69 11.17 18.16
C ASP A 237 4.20 10.28 19.32
N ALA A 238 3.30 9.92 20.23
CA ALA A 238 3.62 9.12 21.41
C ALA A 238 4.16 7.71 21.07
N ASN A 239 3.90 7.19 19.86
CA ASN A 239 4.42 5.91 19.38
C ASN A 239 5.71 6.09 18.56
N ARG A 240 6.28 7.30 18.54
CA ARG A 240 7.47 7.67 17.77
C ARG A 240 7.28 7.54 16.26
N ASN A 241 6.05 7.66 15.77
CA ASN A 241 5.80 7.84 14.35
C ASN A 241 5.97 9.31 13.98
N PRO A 242 6.59 9.65 12.85
CA PRO A 242 6.73 11.04 12.44
C PRO A 242 5.35 11.63 12.15
N SER A 243 5.10 12.85 12.61
CA SER A 243 3.92 13.64 12.21
C SER A 243 4.24 14.54 11.01
N TYR A 244 5.52 14.87 10.85
CA TYR A 244 6.00 15.76 9.79
C TYR A 244 7.44 15.46 9.39
N CYS A 245 7.71 15.45 8.07
CA CYS A 245 9.04 15.38 7.50
C CYS A 245 9.23 16.37 6.36
N ASP A 246 10.37 17.07 6.35
CA ASP A 246 10.87 17.79 5.18
C ASP A 246 11.67 16.82 4.31
N VAL A 247 11.39 16.82 3.01
CA VAL A 247 12.01 15.91 2.06
C VAL A 247 12.64 16.70 0.93
N THR A 248 13.94 16.50 0.73
CA THR A 248 14.65 17.06 -0.43
C THR A 248 14.84 15.95 -1.44
N ARG A 249 14.25 16.11 -2.63
CA ARG A 249 14.42 15.19 -3.76
C ARG A 249 15.31 15.85 -4.80
N ASN A 250 16.43 15.21 -5.10
CA ASN A 250 17.36 15.64 -6.13
C ASN A 250 17.25 14.68 -7.32
N ILE A 251 16.89 15.19 -8.49
CA ILE A 251 16.81 14.43 -9.74
C ILE A 251 17.69 15.14 -10.76
N ASN A 252 18.76 14.48 -11.24
CA ASN A 252 19.63 15.04 -12.29
C ASN A 252 20.09 16.50 -12.03
N SER A 253 20.36 16.86 -10.77
CA SER A 253 20.74 18.20 -10.30
C SER A 253 19.61 19.23 -10.11
N GLU A 254 18.35 18.84 -10.29
CA GLU A 254 17.18 19.63 -9.86
C GLU A 254 16.76 19.23 -8.44
N ASN A 255 16.68 20.22 -7.55
CA ASN A 255 16.26 20.00 -6.17
C ASN A 255 14.77 20.38 -6.03
N LYS A 256 13.98 19.47 -5.49
CA LYS A 256 12.57 19.68 -5.17
C LYS A 256 12.36 19.53 -3.67
N ASN A 257 11.73 20.53 -3.08
CA ASN A 257 11.34 20.49 -1.68
C ASN A 257 9.92 19.94 -1.56
N ILE A 258 9.78 18.90 -0.75
CA ILE A 258 8.55 18.14 -0.54
C ILE A 258 8.32 18.07 0.97
N LYS A 259 7.05 18.02 1.37
CA LYS A 259 6.64 17.84 2.76
C LYS A 259 5.78 16.59 2.85
N TYR A 260 6.16 15.70 3.77
CA TYR A 260 5.34 14.57 4.17
C TYR A 260 4.67 14.91 5.50
N MET A 261 3.35 14.74 5.57
CA MET A 261 2.57 14.95 6.79
C MET A 261 1.81 13.69 7.10
N TYR A 262 1.73 13.36 8.38
CA TYR A 262 1.12 12.13 8.85
C TYR A 262 0.11 12.42 9.96
N GLU A 263 -1.02 11.74 9.90
CA GLU A 263 -2.00 11.70 10.98
C GLU A 263 -2.31 10.24 11.27
N ASN A 264 -2.07 9.80 12.51
CA ASN A 264 -2.25 8.42 12.94
C ASN A 264 -3.25 8.36 14.09
N ASN A 265 -4.21 7.44 14.00
CA ASN A 265 -5.11 7.10 15.08
C ASN A 265 -4.81 5.69 15.58
N TYR A 266 -4.92 5.49 16.89
CA TYR A 266 -4.58 4.24 17.58
C TYR A 266 -5.82 3.65 18.26
N TYR A 267 -5.76 2.34 18.55
CA TYR A 267 -6.78 1.63 19.33
C TYR A 267 -6.69 1.89 20.83
#